data_AF-A0A930UVZ0-F1
#
_entry.id   AF-A0A930UVZ0-F1
#
_cell.length_a   1.000
_cell.length_b   1.000
_cell.length_c   1.000
_cell.angle_alpha   90.00
_cell.angle_beta   90.00
_cell.angle_gamma   90.00
#
_symmetry.space_group_name_H-M   'P 1'
#
loop_
_entity.id
_entity.type
_entity.pdbx_description
1 polymer ?
#
loop_
_entity_poly.entity_id
_entity_poly.type
_entity_poly.pdbx_seq_one_letter_code
_entity_poly.pdbx_strand_id
1 'polypeptide(L)'
;MGDPDSYLKMMLHLQTGAIIDQREILSHLAALQYTRNDHAFQRGTFRVHGEVIDIFPAESDDVALRVELFDEEIERLSLFDPLTNRSFGAVPRYTVYPKTHYVTPRERILEAIEQIKQELAQRREYFIKENKLLEEQRITQRTQFDIEMMNELGYCSGIENYSRYLSGRKEGEPPPTLFDYIPNDGLLIIDESHVTVPQIGGMYRGDRSRKETLVEYGFRLPSALDNRPLRFEEFERLAPQTIYVSATPGPYELEKSGDEIIDQVVRPTGLLDPEIEVRPVGSQVDDLLSEIRLRVEKMNAFLLPL
;
A
#
# COMPACT_ATOMS: atom_id res chain seq x y z
N MET A 1 -3.40 -4.01 3.15
CA MET A 1 -2.03 -4.58 3.29
C MET A 1 -2.17 -5.96 3.91
N GLY A 2 -1.10 -6.75 3.97
CA GLY A 2 -1.09 -7.96 4.79
C GLY A 2 -0.90 -7.63 6.26
N ASP A 3 -1.16 -8.63 7.09
CA ASP A 3 -1.06 -8.56 8.54
C ASP A 3 0.39 -8.28 8.98
N PRO A 4 0.64 -7.29 9.87
CA PRO A 4 1.98 -6.92 10.31
C PRO A 4 2.75 -8.08 10.94
N ASP A 5 2.11 -8.88 11.80
CA ASP A 5 2.77 -10.01 12.46
C ASP A 5 3.24 -11.04 11.44
N SER A 6 2.40 -11.32 10.44
CA SER A 6 2.73 -12.22 9.34
C SER A 6 3.86 -11.68 8.47
N TYR A 7 3.85 -10.38 8.18
CA TYR A 7 4.90 -9.70 7.42
C TYR A 7 6.26 -9.73 8.15
N LEU A 8 6.26 -9.42 9.46
CA LEU A 8 7.46 -9.40 10.29
C LEU A 8 8.05 -10.80 10.50
N LYS A 9 7.20 -11.84 10.67
CA LYS A 9 7.65 -13.24 10.81
C LYS A 9 8.33 -13.79 9.57
N MET A 10 8.04 -13.23 8.40
CA MET A 10 8.57 -13.69 7.12
C MET A 10 9.96 -13.11 6.80
N MET A 11 10.40 -12.06 7.49
CA MET A 11 11.67 -11.39 7.21
C MET A 11 12.86 -12.36 7.27
N LEU A 12 13.77 -12.23 6.31
CA LEU A 12 15.01 -13.01 6.31
C LEU A 12 16.11 -12.20 7.00
N HIS A 13 16.48 -12.63 8.20
CA HIS A 13 17.59 -12.06 8.95
C HIS A 13 18.89 -12.78 8.60
N LEU A 14 19.88 -12.02 8.12
CA LEU A 14 21.21 -12.51 7.78
C LEU A 14 22.22 -11.85 8.71
N GLN A 15 23.12 -12.65 9.27
CA GLN A 15 24.18 -12.17 10.15
C GLN A 15 25.48 -12.90 9.82
N THR A 16 26.60 -12.19 9.79
CA THR A 16 27.92 -12.80 9.64
C THR A 16 28.18 -13.80 10.77
N GLY A 17 28.68 -14.99 10.42
CA GLY A 17 28.88 -16.12 11.34
C GLY A 17 27.63 -16.96 11.63
N ALA A 18 26.48 -16.64 11.02
CA ALA A 18 25.31 -17.50 11.12
C ALA A 18 25.52 -18.79 10.32
N ILE A 19 25.15 -19.92 10.93
CA ILE A 19 25.12 -21.23 10.27
C ILE A 19 23.82 -21.35 9.48
N ILE A 20 23.90 -21.21 8.16
CA ILE A 20 22.80 -21.32 7.23
C ILE A 20 23.36 -21.66 5.85
N ASP A 21 22.79 -22.69 5.21
CA ASP A 21 23.26 -23.12 3.89
C ASP A 21 22.65 -22.27 2.77
N GLN A 22 23.25 -22.37 1.57
CA GLN A 22 22.76 -21.64 0.40
C GLN A 22 21.29 -21.98 0.08
N ARG A 23 20.88 -23.25 0.14
CA ARG A 23 19.54 -23.68 -0.27
C ARG A 23 18.47 -23.12 0.65
N GLU A 24 18.76 -23.01 1.94
CA GLU A 24 17.87 -22.40 2.92
C GLU A 24 17.66 -20.91 2.63
N ILE A 25 18.73 -20.16 2.34
CA ILE A 25 18.62 -18.75 1.93
C ILE A 25 17.77 -18.63 0.66
N LEU A 26 18.02 -19.45 -0.36
CA LEU A 26 17.25 -19.41 -1.61
C LEU A 26 15.78 -19.76 -1.41
N SER A 27 15.48 -20.73 -0.54
CA SER A 27 14.12 -21.12 -0.18
C SER A 27 13.39 -19.98 0.55
N HIS A 28 14.05 -19.31 1.50
CA HIS A 28 13.48 -18.14 2.17
C HIS A 28 13.25 -16.98 1.20
N LEU A 29 14.19 -16.70 0.29
CA LEU A 29 14.01 -15.67 -0.74
C LEU A 29 12.81 -15.97 -1.66
N ALA A 30 12.63 -17.23 -2.06
CA ALA A 30 11.45 -17.65 -2.82
C ALA A 30 10.15 -17.44 -2.02
N ALA A 31 10.14 -17.77 -0.73
CA ALA A 31 9.01 -17.52 0.17
C ALA A 31 8.71 -16.02 0.36
N LEU A 32 9.74 -15.17 0.30
CA LEU A 32 9.65 -13.70 0.23
C LEU A 32 9.21 -13.16 -1.14
N GLN A 33 8.92 -14.05 -2.10
CA GLN A 33 8.55 -13.77 -3.49
C GLN A 33 9.64 -13.11 -4.33
N TYR A 34 10.91 -13.27 -3.96
CA TYR A 34 12.01 -12.89 -4.83
C TYR A 34 12.14 -13.91 -5.97
N THR A 35 12.50 -13.40 -7.14
CA THR A 35 12.69 -14.24 -8.33
C THR A 35 14.18 -14.40 -8.60
N ARG A 36 14.63 -15.64 -8.85
CA ARG A 36 16.00 -15.87 -9.33
C ARG A 36 16.14 -15.32 -10.75
N ASN A 37 17.10 -14.44 -10.97
CA ASN A 37 17.42 -13.92 -12.30
C ASN A 37 18.92 -13.65 -12.45
N ASP A 38 19.63 -14.59 -13.05
CA ASP A 38 21.09 -14.51 -13.22
C ASP A 38 21.49 -13.53 -14.36
N HIS A 39 20.55 -13.11 -15.21
CA HIS A 39 20.80 -12.22 -16.35
C HIS A 39 20.43 -10.76 -16.10
N ALA A 40 19.25 -10.51 -15.54
CA ALA A 40 18.75 -9.16 -15.26
C ALA A 40 18.61 -8.97 -13.76
N PHE A 41 19.59 -8.30 -13.16
CA PHE A 41 19.63 -8.01 -11.74
C PHE A 41 18.85 -6.70 -11.45
N GLN A 42 17.63 -6.85 -10.96
CA GLN A 42 16.69 -5.77 -10.68
C GLN A 42 16.04 -5.97 -9.30
N ARG A 43 15.36 -4.94 -8.78
CA ARG A 43 14.70 -5.01 -7.47
C ARG A 43 13.77 -6.21 -7.34
N GLY A 44 13.80 -6.85 -6.17
CA GLY A 44 13.00 -8.06 -5.90
C GLY A 44 13.51 -9.31 -6.63
N THR A 45 14.79 -9.32 -7.03
CA THR A 45 15.45 -10.51 -7.62
C THR A 45 16.71 -10.86 -6.86
N PHE A 46 17.17 -12.10 -7.04
CA PHE A 46 18.49 -12.54 -6.59
C PHE A 46 19.18 -13.34 -7.69
N ARG A 47 20.51 -13.44 -7.62
CA ARG A 47 21.34 -14.24 -8.52
C ARG A 47 22.41 -14.98 -7.73
N VAL A 48 22.86 -16.11 -8.25
CA VAL A 48 23.78 -17.01 -7.54
C VAL A 48 25.00 -17.30 -8.39
N HIS A 49 26.19 -17.05 -7.84
CA HIS A 49 27.49 -17.27 -8.48
C HIS A 49 28.40 -18.04 -7.52
N GLY A 50 28.40 -19.37 -7.62
CA GLY A 50 29.14 -20.22 -6.67
C GLY A 50 28.59 -20.06 -5.25
N GLU A 51 29.43 -19.62 -4.32
CA GLU A 51 29.09 -19.37 -2.91
C GLU A 51 28.59 -17.94 -2.66
N VAL A 52 28.47 -17.12 -3.71
CA VAL A 52 28.01 -15.74 -3.63
C VAL A 52 26.54 -15.64 -4.05
N ILE A 53 25.72 -15.08 -3.18
CA ILE A 53 24.32 -14.74 -3.44
C ILE A 53 24.21 -13.21 -3.46
N ASP A 54 23.89 -12.65 -4.62
CA ASP A 54 23.55 -11.24 -4.73
C ASP A 54 22.02 -11.11 -4.68
N ILE A 55 21.52 -10.26 -3.79
CA ILE A 55 20.11 -10.00 -3.54
C ILE A 55 19.88 -8.52 -3.79
N PHE A 56 18.90 -8.16 -4.62
CA PHE A 56 18.47 -6.78 -4.77
C PHE A 56 17.16 -6.59 -3.99
N PRO A 57 17.22 -6.03 -2.77
CA PRO A 57 16.06 -5.90 -1.90
C PRO A 57 14.94 -5.07 -2.55
N ALA A 58 13.69 -5.43 -2.28
CA ALA A 58 12.52 -4.79 -2.88
C ALA A 58 12.29 -3.35 -2.37
N GLU A 59 12.70 -3.09 -1.13
CA GLU A 59 12.64 -1.79 -0.46
C GLU A 59 13.79 -0.85 -0.84
N SER A 60 14.84 -1.37 -1.48
CA SER A 60 16.06 -0.62 -1.77
C SER A 60 15.98 0.08 -3.12
N ASP A 61 16.42 1.34 -3.16
CA ASP A 61 16.42 2.10 -4.40
C ASP A 61 17.61 1.80 -5.32
N ASP A 62 18.79 1.69 -4.72
CA ASP A 62 20.09 1.74 -5.39
C ASP A 62 21.16 0.88 -4.69
N VAL A 63 20.80 0.14 -3.64
CA VAL A 63 21.74 -0.71 -2.89
C VAL A 63 21.32 -2.17 -2.97
N ALA A 64 22.26 -3.04 -3.35
CA ALA A 64 22.10 -4.49 -3.30
C ALA A 64 22.94 -5.10 -2.16
N LEU A 65 22.52 -6.27 -1.69
CA LEU A 65 23.23 -7.07 -0.70
C LEU A 65 23.97 -8.21 -1.41
N ARG A 66 25.23 -8.39 -1.05
CA ARG A 66 26.02 -9.57 -1.38
C ARG A 66 26.22 -10.41 -0.12
N VAL A 67 25.88 -11.68 -0.22
CA VAL A 67 26.08 -12.71 0.80
C VAL A 67 27.14 -13.66 0.28
N GLU A 68 28.28 -13.72 0.96
CA GLU A 68 29.37 -14.66 0.67
C GLU A 68 29.32 -15.75 1.75
N LEU A 69 29.15 -17.00 1.30
CA LEU A 69 29.13 -18.19 2.13
C LEU A 69 30.48 -18.89 2.11
N PHE A 70 30.80 -19.60 3.18
CA PHE A 70 31.88 -20.58 3.23
C PHE A 70 31.32 -21.84 3.89
N ASP A 71 31.21 -22.93 3.12
CA ASP A 71 30.45 -24.13 3.48
C ASP A 71 28.99 -23.82 3.92
N GLU A 72 28.69 -23.92 5.21
CA GLU A 72 27.37 -23.67 5.81
C GLU A 72 27.35 -22.39 6.69
N GLU A 73 28.32 -21.50 6.52
CA GLU A 73 28.46 -20.27 7.31
C GLU A 73 28.44 -19.01 6.44
N ILE A 74 27.76 -17.96 6.89
CA ILE A 74 27.88 -16.63 6.28
C ILE A 74 29.23 -16.01 6.66
N GLU A 75 30.20 -16.08 5.75
CA GLU A 75 31.52 -15.49 5.92
C GLU A 75 31.45 -13.95 5.87
N ARG A 76 30.66 -13.40 4.94
CA ARG A 76 30.61 -11.95 4.74
C ARG A 76 29.29 -11.48 4.17
N LEU A 77 28.82 -10.33 4.68
CA LEU A 77 27.75 -9.55 4.10
C LEU A 77 28.34 -8.21 3.63
N SER A 78 28.03 -7.79 2.42
CA SER A 78 28.45 -6.48 1.90
C SER A 78 27.37 -5.79 1.08
N LEU A 79 27.35 -4.47 1.13
CA LEU A 79 26.45 -3.65 0.32
C LEU A 79 27.18 -3.16 -0.92
N PHE A 80 26.49 -3.08 -2.05
CA PHE A 80 27.07 -2.60 -3.30
C PHE A 80 26.04 -1.94 -4.23
N ASP A 81 26.52 -1.11 -5.15
CA ASP A 81 25.72 -0.52 -6.22
C ASP A 81 25.47 -1.58 -7.31
N PRO A 82 24.22 -1.95 -7.61
CA PRO A 82 23.89 -2.99 -8.59
C PRO A 82 24.22 -2.62 -10.03
N LEU A 83 24.34 -1.32 -10.35
CA LEU A 83 24.69 -0.81 -11.68
C LEU A 83 26.20 -0.76 -11.88
N THR A 84 26.94 -0.22 -10.91
CA THR A 84 28.39 -0.01 -11.03
C THR A 84 29.24 -1.12 -10.41
N ASN A 85 28.64 -2.03 -9.65
CA ASN A 85 29.30 -3.01 -8.77
C ASN A 85 30.26 -2.37 -7.74
N ARG A 86 30.12 -1.07 -7.47
CA ARG A 86 30.91 -0.40 -6.43
C ARG A 86 30.47 -0.89 -5.06
N SER A 87 31.39 -1.45 -4.28
CA SER A 87 31.11 -1.83 -2.90
C SER A 87 31.01 -0.61 -2.00
N PHE A 88 30.02 -0.61 -1.11
CA PHE A 88 29.84 0.34 -0.01
C PHE A 88 30.47 -0.15 1.30
N GLY A 89 30.97 -1.39 1.33
CA GLY A 89 31.62 -1.99 2.50
C GLY A 89 30.84 -3.16 3.10
N ALA A 90 31.45 -3.80 4.10
CA ALA A 90 30.85 -4.91 4.82
C ALA A 90 29.88 -4.44 5.91
N VAL A 91 28.85 -5.24 6.18
CA VAL A 91 27.90 -5.02 7.28
C VAL A 91 27.83 -6.28 8.15
N PRO A 92 27.62 -6.16 9.47
CA PRO A 92 27.57 -7.34 10.35
C PRO A 92 26.25 -8.12 10.23
N ARG A 93 25.18 -7.46 9.79
CA ARG A 93 23.84 -8.03 9.63
C ARG A 93 23.04 -7.26 8.58
N TYR A 94 22.09 -7.93 7.96
CA TYR A 94 21.12 -7.34 7.05
C TYR A 94 19.77 -8.07 7.17
N THR A 95 18.66 -7.34 7.06
CA THR A 95 17.31 -7.93 7.03
C THR A 95 16.73 -7.73 5.64
N VAL A 96 16.41 -8.82 4.94
CA VAL A 96 15.72 -8.78 3.66
C VAL A 96 14.22 -8.83 3.90
N TYR A 97 13.51 -7.81 3.43
CA TYR A 97 12.06 -7.69 3.58
C TYR A 97 11.30 -8.41 2.44
N PRO A 98 10.07 -8.90 2.69
CA PRO A 98 9.22 -9.45 1.65
C PRO A 98 8.96 -8.47 0.50
N LYS A 99 8.96 -8.99 -0.73
CA LYS A 99 8.73 -8.19 -1.95
C LYS A 99 7.35 -7.53 -2.00
N THR A 100 6.37 -8.11 -1.34
CA THR A 100 4.99 -7.61 -1.29
C THR A 100 4.48 -7.57 0.14
N HIS A 101 3.59 -6.64 0.43
CA HIS A 101 2.91 -6.58 1.71
C HIS A 101 1.84 -7.67 1.88
N TYR A 102 1.55 -8.47 0.87
CA TYR A 102 0.60 -9.59 0.97
C TYR A 102 1.27 -10.95 1.18
N VAL A 103 2.57 -10.98 1.48
CA VAL A 103 3.26 -12.23 1.81
C VAL A 103 2.61 -12.86 3.05
N THR A 104 2.28 -14.14 2.94
CA THR A 104 1.54 -14.90 3.93
C THR A 104 2.19 -16.29 4.06
N PRO A 105 2.35 -16.84 5.28
CA PRO A 105 2.90 -18.19 5.46
C PRO A 105 2.11 -19.27 4.72
N ARG A 106 2.80 -20.34 4.27
CA ARG A 106 2.19 -21.41 3.46
C ARG A 106 1.01 -22.08 4.16
N GLU A 107 1.15 -22.37 5.46
CA GLU A 107 0.08 -22.97 6.28
C GLU A 107 -1.20 -22.13 6.23
N ARG A 108 -1.04 -20.81 6.34
CA ARG A 108 -2.15 -19.86 6.31
C ARG A 108 -2.83 -19.78 4.94
N ILE A 109 -2.07 -19.92 3.86
CA ILE A 109 -2.62 -20.00 2.50
C ILE A 109 -3.47 -21.25 2.35
N LEU A 110 -3.01 -22.41 2.84
CA LEU A 110 -3.76 -23.67 2.77
C LEU A 110 -5.08 -23.59 3.57
N GLU A 111 -5.06 -23.00 4.76
CA GLU A 111 -6.28 -22.73 5.53
C GLU A 111 -7.26 -21.80 4.80
N ALA A 112 -6.74 -20.74 4.18
CA ALA A 112 -7.54 -19.80 3.41
C ALA A 112 -8.20 -20.47 2.19
N ILE A 113 -7.47 -21.35 1.48
CA ILE A 113 -7.99 -22.10 0.32
C ILE A 113 -9.25 -22.89 0.70
N GLU A 114 -9.27 -23.56 1.85
CA GLU A 114 -10.44 -24.34 2.27
C GLU A 114 -11.67 -23.46 2.52
N GLN A 115 -11.47 -22.27 3.10
CA GLN A 115 -12.55 -21.30 3.31
C GLN A 115 -13.04 -20.69 1.98
N ILE A 116 -12.14 -20.43 1.04
CA ILE A 116 -12.47 -19.91 -0.30
C ILE A 116 -13.28 -20.95 -1.08
N LYS A 117 -12.93 -22.24 -1.00
CA LYS A 117 -13.71 -23.33 -1.62
C LYS A 117 -15.14 -23.39 -1.09
N GLN A 118 -15.32 -23.20 0.23
CA GLN A 118 -16.64 -23.19 0.86
C GLN A 118 -17.49 -22.00 0.37
N GLU A 119 -16.92 -20.80 0.36
CA GLU A 119 -17.62 -19.60 -0.16
C GLU A 119 -17.95 -19.73 -1.64
N LEU A 120 -17.03 -20.29 -2.44
CA LEU A 120 -17.28 -20.57 -3.86
C LEU A 120 -18.49 -21.50 -4.03
N ALA A 121 -18.55 -22.60 -3.27
CA ALA A 121 -19.67 -23.54 -3.35
C ALA A 121 -21.02 -22.86 -3.06
N GLN A 122 -21.08 -22.04 -2.01
CA GLN A 122 -22.28 -21.27 -1.66
C GLN A 122 -22.64 -20.25 -2.75
N ARG A 123 -21.64 -19.53 -3.30
CA ARG A 123 -21.87 -18.51 -4.32
C ARG A 123 -22.34 -19.12 -5.64
N ARG A 124 -21.83 -20.31 -6.00
CA ARG A 124 -22.30 -21.06 -7.17
C ARG A 124 -23.76 -21.47 -7.03
N GLU A 125 -24.15 -22.00 -5.87
CA GLU A 125 -25.54 -22.38 -5.60
C GLU A 125 -26.48 -21.17 -5.71
N TYR A 126 -26.07 -20.01 -5.19
CA TYR A 126 -26.83 -18.76 -5.34
C TYR A 126 -27.05 -18.40 -6.82
N PHE A 127 -25.99 -18.37 -7.63
CA PHE A 127 -26.13 -18.00 -9.04
C PHE A 127 -26.99 -18.99 -9.83
N ILE A 128 -26.90 -20.29 -9.55
CA ILE A 128 -27.75 -21.31 -10.18
C ILE A 128 -29.23 -21.07 -9.83
N LYS A 129 -29.54 -20.82 -8.55
CA LYS A 129 -30.91 -20.53 -8.10
C LYS A 129 -31.49 -19.28 -8.76
N GLU A 130 -30.67 -18.27 -8.99
CA GLU A 130 -31.05 -17.01 -9.65
C GLU A 130 -31.02 -17.08 -11.19
N ASN A 131 -30.78 -18.27 -11.79
CA ASN A 131 -30.60 -18.46 -13.24
C ASN A 131 -29.47 -17.61 -13.88
N LYS A 132 -28.47 -17.21 -13.09
CA LYS A 132 -27.29 -16.45 -13.49
C LYS A 132 -26.13 -17.38 -13.87
N LEU A 133 -26.34 -18.19 -14.91
CA LEU A 133 -25.42 -19.28 -15.29
C LEU A 133 -24.05 -18.79 -15.80
N LEU A 134 -24.02 -17.62 -16.46
CA LEU A 134 -22.77 -17.05 -16.97
C LEU A 134 -21.88 -16.54 -15.82
N GLU A 135 -22.50 -15.90 -14.82
CA GLU A 135 -21.84 -15.44 -13.60
C GLU A 135 -21.31 -16.61 -12.78
N GLU A 136 -22.08 -17.71 -12.68
CA GLU A 136 -21.63 -18.95 -12.03
C GLU A 136 -20.39 -19.54 -12.70
N GLN A 137 -20.42 -19.67 -14.03
CA GLN A 137 -19.29 -20.23 -14.78
C GLN A 137 -18.05 -19.35 -14.59
N ARG A 138 -18.23 -18.03 -14.68
CA ARG A 138 -17.16 -17.04 -14.53
C ARG A 138 -16.50 -17.12 -13.16
N ILE A 139 -17.29 -17.11 -12.08
CA ILE A 139 -16.72 -17.13 -10.72
C ILE A 139 -16.01 -18.45 -10.43
N THR A 140 -16.54 -19.56 -10.96
CA THR A 140 -15.96 -20.89 -10.80
C THR A 140 -14.60 -20.98 -11.46
N GLN A 141 -14.51 -20.66 -12.76
CA GLN A 141 -13.25 -20.72 -13.50
C GLN A 141 -12.18 -19.82 -12.88
N ARG A 142 -12.55 -18.58 -12.53
CA ARG A 142 -11.61 -17.62 -11.93
C ARG A 142 -11.09 -18.10 -10.59
N THR A 143 -11.99 -18.50 -9.69
CA THR A 143 -11.62 -18.88 -8.32
C THR A 143 -10.83 -20.19 -8.30
N GLN A 144 -11.16 -21.17 -9.16
CA GLN A 144 -10.40 -22.41 -9.26
C GLN A 144 -8.97 -22.17 -9.75
N PHE A 145 -8.80 -21.34 -10.78
CA PHE A 145 -7.46 -20.93 -11.23
C PHE A 145 -6.69 -20.21 -10.12
N ASP A 146 -7.32 -19.26 -9.43
CA ASP A 146 -6.68 -18.53 -8.32
C ASP A 146 -6.28 -19.52 -7.18
N ILE A 147 -7.09 -20.54 -6.88
CA ILE A 147 -6.77 -21.61 -5.92
C ILE A 147 -5.57 -22.46 -6.37
N GLU A 148 -5.53 -22.88 -7.63
CA GLU A 148 -4.41 -23.66 -8.19
C GLU A 148 -3.10 -22.87 -8.07
N MET A 149 -3.13 -21.59 -8.43
CA MET A 149 -1.97 -20.71 -8.32
C MET A 149 -1.52 -20.52 -6.85
N MET A 150 -2.46 -20.34 -5.92
CA MET A 150 -2.14 -20.26 -4.49
C MET A 150 -1.55 -21.57 -3.94
N ASN A 151 -2.00 -22.73 -4.42
CA ASN A 151 -1.49 -24.02 -3.96
C ASN A 151 -0.07 -24.32 -4.48
N GLU A 152 0.18 -24.04 -5.77
CA GLU A 152 1.45 -24.31 -6.43
C GLU A 152 2.51 -23.25 -6.10
N LEU A 153 2.18 -21.97 -6.25
CA LEU A 153 3.13 -20.87 -6.14
C LEU A 153 3.07 -20.13 -4.79
N GLY A 154 2.05 -20.37 -3.96
CA GLY A 154 1.84 -19.60 -2.74
C GLY A 154 1.26 -18.20 -2.97
N TYR A 155 0.87 -17.86 -4.21
CA TYR A 155 0.19 -16.61 -4.52
C TYR A 155 -0.60 -16.68 -5.84
N CYS A 156 -1.49 -15.72 -6.06
CA CYS A 156 -2.21 -15.55 -7.32
C CYS A 156 -2.30 -14.06 -7.70
N SER A 157 -2.71 -13.77 -8.94
CA SER A 157 -2.93 -12.40 -9.39
C SER A 157 -4.23 -11.85 -8.79
N GLY A 158 -4.12 -10.75 -8.05
CA GLY A 158 -5.25 -10.19 -7.31
C GLY A 158 -5.50 -10.90 -5.97
N ILE A 159 -4.46 -11.45 -5.34
CA ILE A 159 -4.53 -12.15 -4.05
C ILE A 159 -5.18 -11.31 -2.95
N GLU A 160 -5.12 -9.98 -3.03
CA GLU A 160 -5.74 -9.06 -2.08
C GLU A 160 -7.26 -9.24 -1.98
N ASN A 161 -7.92 -9.78 -3.03
CA ASN A 161 -9.35 -10.07 -3.01
C ASN A 161 -9.71 -11.22 -2.05
N TYR A 162 -8.71 -11.96 -1.56
CA TYR A 162 -8.83 -13.00 -0.53
C TYR A 162 -8.27 -12.56 0.83
N SER A 163 -7.95 -11.27 0.99
CA SER A 163 -7.28 -10.73 2.18
C SER A 163 -8.00 -11.04 3.50
N ARG A 164 -9.33 -11.12 3.52
CA ARG A 164 -10.09 -11.55 4.69
C ARG A 164 -9.60 -12.91 5.22
N TYR A 165 -9.51 -13.89 4.33
CA TYR A 165 -9.09 -15.24 4.68
C TYR A 165 -7.61 -15.32 5.04
N LEU A 166 -6.78 -14.60 4.29
CA LEU A 166 -5.33 -14.59 4.50
C LEU A 166 -4.95 -13.92 5.84
N SER A 167 -5.64 -12.83 6.20
CA SER A 167 -5.40 -12.10 7.47
C SER A 167 -6.13 -12.73 8.68
N GLY A 168 -7.15 -13.56 8.48
CA GLY A 168 -7.96 -14.11 9.58
C GLY A 168 -8.99 -13.18 10.17
N ARG A 169 -9.24 -12.05 9.50
CA ARG A 169 -10.27 -11.10 9.89
C ARG A 169 -11.65 -11.72 9.67
N LYS A 170 -12.60 -11.29 10.50
CA LYS A 170 -14.00 -11.73 10.38
C LYS A 170 -14.68 -11.04 9.20
N GLU A 171 -15.81 -11.59 8.77
CA GLU A 171 -16.66 -10.93 7.77
C GLU A 171 -17.01 -9.50 8.20
N GLY A 172 -16.87 -8.56 7.28
CA GLY A 172 -17.10 -7.13 7.52
C GLY A 172 -15.96 -6.39 8.21
N GLU A 173 -14.95 -7.05 8.79
CA GLU A 173 -13.76 -6.37 9.33
C GLU A 173 -12.88 -5.84 8.18
N PRO A 174 -12.26 -4.65 8.34
CA PRO A 174 -11.34 -4.13 7.34
C PRO A 174 -10.06 -4.96 7.29
N PRO A 175 -9.35 -4.96 6.14
CA PRO A 175 -8.04 -5.58 6.05
C PRO A 175 -7.03 -4.76 6.89
N PRO A 176 -5.88 -5.34 7.24
CA PRO A 176 -4.78 -4.59 7.85
C PRO A 176 -4.40 -3.37 7.01
N THR A 177 -4.21 -2.25 7.70
CA THR A 177 -3.88 -0.92 7.18
C THR A 177 -2.53 -0.45 7.72
N LEU A 178 -2.07 0.72 7.28
CA LEU A 178 -0.86 1.31 7.82
C LEU A 178 -0.98 1.61 9.32
N PHE A 179 -2.18 1.88 9.84
CA PHE A 179 -2.40 2.09 11.28
C PHE A 179 -2.00 0.88 12.12
N ASP A 180 -2.13 -0.34 11.59
CA ASP A 180 -1.72 -1.55 12.29
C ASP A 180 -0.18 -1.70 12.38
N TYR A 181 0.59 -0.93 11.59
CA TYR A 181 2.06 -0.90 11.61
C TYR A 181 2.61 0.27 12.46
N ILE A 182 1.76 1.22 12.83
CA ILE A 182 2.17 2.40 13.61
C ILE A 182 2.01 2.09 15.10
N PRO A 183 2.95 2.49 15.96
CA PRO A 183 2.80 2.38 17.41
C PRO A 183 1.53 3.08 17.94
N ASN A 184 0.98 2.58 19.05
CA ASN A 184 -0.25 3.14 19.63
C ASN A 184 -0.11 4.62 20.06
N ASP A 185 1.11 5.10 20.31
CA ASP A 185 1.47 6.48 20.65
C ASP A 185 1.93 7.29 19.43
N GLY A 186 1.64 6.81 18.22
CA GLY A 186 1.94 7.53 16.99
C GLY A 186 1.24 8.89 16.89
N LEU A 187 1.77 9.76 16.03
CA LEU A 187 1.19 11.06 15.70
C LEU A 187 0.72 11.03 14.24
N LEU A 188 -0.55 11.38 14.02
CA LEU A 188 -1.10 11.56 12.68
C LEU A 188 -1.13 13.06 12.34
N ILE A 189 -0.62 13.44 11.18
CA ILE A 189 -0.75 14.81 10.66
C ILE A 189 -1.56 14.71 9.37
N ILE A 190 -2.67 15.45 9.31
CA ILE A 190 -3.51 15.52 8.12
C ILE A 190 -3.34 16.90 7.50
N ASP A 191 -2.57 16.93 6.41
CA ASP A 191 -2.38 18.12 5.61
C ASP A 191 -3.62 18.41 4.74
N GLU A 192 -3.89 19.69 4.50
CA GLU A 192 -5.09 20.21 3.85
C GLU A 192 -6.37 19.50 4.33
N SER A 193 -6.54 19.45 5.66
CA SER A 193 -7.53 18.60 6.32
C SER A 193 -8.96 18.79 5.79
N HIS A 194 -9.29 20.02 5.38
CA HIS A 194 -10.60 20.40 4.87
C HIS A 194 -10.98 19.68 3.56
N VAL A 195 -9.99 19.20 2.81
CA VAL A 195 -10.16 18.33 1.63
C VAL A 195 -9.89 16.87 1.99
N THR A 196 -8.82 16.61 2.73
CA THR A 196 -8.34 15.25 3.01
C THR A 196 -9.33 14.45 3.87
N VAL A 197 -9.95 15.07 4.88
CA VAL A 197 -10.91 14.39 5.76
C VAL A 197 -12.17 13.94 4.99
N PRO A 198 -12.85 14.81 4.21
CA PRO A 198 -13.94 14.38 3.33
C PRO A 198 -13.53 13.28 2.34
N GLN A 199 -12.31 13.37 1.79
CA GLN A 199 -11.80 12.36 0.86
C GLN A 199 -11.72 10.98 1.52
N ILE A 200 -11.15 10.88 2.72
CA ILE A 200 -11.09 9.64 3.52
C ILE A 200 -12.50 9.08 3.72
N GLY A 201 -13.46 9.93 4.09
CA GLY A 201 -14.86 9.51 4.27
C GLY A 201 -15.55 9.00 2.99
N GLY A 202 -15.11 9.47 1.81
CA GLY A 202 -15.63 9.05 0.51
C GLY A 202 -15.07 7.72 -0.01
N MET A 203 -13.86 7.31 0.41
CA MET A 203 -13.13 6.18 -0.16
C MET A 203 -13.90 4.86 -0.10
N TYR A 204 -14.47 4.54 1.07
CA TYR A 204 -15.21 3.29 1.27
C TYR A 204 -16.41 3.16 0.32
N ARG A 205 -17.22 4.22 0.18
CA ARG A 205 -18.44 4.19 -0.64
C ARG A 205 -18.11 3.97 -2.12
N GLY A 206 -17.07 4.64 -2.61
CA GLY A 206 -16.59 4.46 -3.98
C GLY A 206 -16.07 3.04 -4.24
N ASP A 207 -15.24 2.50 -3.35
CA ASP A 207 -14.74 1.11 -3.50
C ASP A 207 -15.88 0.08 -3.43
N ARG A 208 -16.79 0.26 -2.47
CA ARG A 208 -17.93 -0.64 -2.25
C ARG A 208 -18.82 -0.73 -3.49
N SER A 209 -19.24 0.41 -4.04
CA SER A 209 -20.11 0.45 -5.23
C SER A 209 -19.48 -0.29 -6.42
N ARG A 210 -18.20 -0.05 -6.69
CA ARG A 210 -17.47 -0.73 -7.78
C ARG A 210 -17.39 -2.24 -7.58
N LYS A 211 -17.12 -2.69 -6.35
CA LYS A 211 -16.95 -4.12 -6.06
C LYS A 211 -18.27 -4.87 -5.97
N GLU A 212 -19.35 -4.23 -5.53
CA GLU A 212 -20.67 -4.83 -5.55
C GLU A 212 -21.05 -5.25 -6.97
N THR A 213 -20.77 -4.42 -7.98
CA THR A 213 -20.93 -4.77 -9.39
C THR A 213 -20.09 -5.99 -9.78
N LEU A 214 -18.82 -6.06 -9.39
CA LEU A 214 -17.95 -7.22 -9.69
C LEU A 214 -18.47 -8.51 -9.07
N VAL A 215 -18.97 -8.44 -7.84
CA VAL A 215 -19.55 -9.59 -7.12
C VAL A 215 -20.88 -10.00 -7.73
N GLU A 216 -21.72 -9.04 -8.09
CA GLU A 216 -23.02 -9.27 -8.73
C GLU A 216 -22.88 -10.00 -10.07
N TYR A 217 -21.89 -9.60 -10.87
CA TYR A 217 -21.59 -10.21 -12.17
C TYR A 217 -20.56 -11.36 -12.07
N GLY A 218 -20.32 -11.93 -10.89
CA GLY A 218 -19.52 -13.16 -10.76
C GLY A 218 -18.04 -13.03 -11.14
N PHE A 219 -17.47 -11.83 -11.11
CA PHE A 219 -16.02 -11.63 -11.29
C PHE A 219 -15.23 -11.88 -10.01
N ARG A 220 -15.84 -11.68 -8.85
CA ARG A 220 -15.23 -11.86 -7.52
C ARG A 220 -16.21 -12.48 -6.53
N LEU A 221 -15.67 -13.15 -5.51
CA LEU A 221 -16.45 -13.67 -4.38
C LEU A 221 -16.94 -12.53 -3.48
N PRO A 222 -18.03 -12.73 -2.70
CA PRO A 222 -18.51 -11.75 -1.74
C PRO A 222 -17.42 -11.25 -0.77
N SER A 223 -16.52 -12.13 -0.31
CA SER A 223 -15.35 -11.78 0.52
C SER A 223 -14.46 -10.68 -0.04
N ALA A 224 -14.44 -10.46 -1.36
CA ALA A 224 -13.67 -9.37 -1.96
C ALA A 224 -14.16 -7.98 -1.53
N LEU A 225 -15.41 -7.88 -1.05
CA LEU A 225 -15.96 -6.66 -0.47
C LEU A 225 -15.31 -6.29 0.86
N ASP A 226 -14.72 -7.27 1.56
CA ASP A 226 -14.01 -7.05 2.83
C ASP A 226 -12.56 -6.57 2.59
N ASN A 227 -12.03 -6.67 1.36
CA ASN A 227 -10.74 -6.07 0.98
C ASN A 227 -10.83 -4.55 0.74
N ARG A 228 -11.38 -3.78 1.67
CA ARG A 228 -11.84 -2.41 1.45
C ARG A 228 -11.00 -1.37 2.21
N PRO A 229 -11.06 -0.08 1.81
CA PRO A 229 -10.66 1.01 2.70
C PRO A 229 -11.45 0.99 4.01
N LEU A 230 -10.89 1.67 5.02
CA LEU A 230 -11.61 1.93 6.27
C LEU A 230 -12.86 2.77 5.99
N ARG A 231 -13.93 2.48 6.72
CA ARG A 231 -15.03 3.42 6.89
C ARG A 231 -14.54 4.59 7.74
N PHE A 232 -15.21 5.73 7.63
CA PHE A 232 -14.80 6.92 8.37
C PHE A 232 -14.82 6.67 9.88
N GLU A 233 -15.83 5.96 10.40
CA GLU A 233 -15.95 5.64 11.82
C GLU A 233 -14.86 4.65 12.28
N GLU A 234 -14.36 3.80 11.38
CA GLU A 234 -13.23 2.91 11.67
C GLU A 234 -11.91 3.67 11.69
N PHE A 235 -11.74 4.61 10.76
CA PHE A 235 -10.61 5.53 10.75
C PHE A 235 -10.58 6.37 12.03
N GLU A 236 -11.70 6.97 12.44
CA GLU A 236 -11.78 7.76 13.68
C GLU A 236 -11.36 6.98 14.92
N ARG A 237 -11.71 5.69 14.97
CA ARG A 237 -11.34 4.81 16.10
C ARG A 237 -9.86 4.43 16.10
N LEU A 238 -9.24 4.36 14.92
CA LEU A 238 -7.85 3.93 14.74
C LEU A 238 -6.87 5.11 14.71
N ALA A 239 -7.34 6.30 14.34
CA ALA A 239 -6.54 7.51 14.29
C ALA A 239 -6.00 7.81 15.69
N PRO A 240 -4.66 7.91 15.87
CA PRO A 240 -4.08 8.24 17.15
C PRO A 240 -4.23 9.76 17.40
N GLN A 241 -3.39 10.34 18.26
CA GLN A 241 -3.32 11.79 18.38
C GLN A 241 -3.12 12.41 16.99
N THR A 242 -4.01 13.33 16.61
CA THR A 242 -4.10 13.84 15.25
C THR A 242 -3.99 15.36 15.23
N ILE A 243 -3.14 15.90 14.35
CA ILE A 243 -3.02 17.33 14.05
C ILE A 243 -3.64 17.57 12.67
N TYR A 244 -4.68 18.40 12.62
CA TYR A 244 -5.29 18.86 11.38
C TYR A 244 -4.60 20.15 10.94
N VAL A 245 -4.04 20.16 9.73
CA VAL A 245 -3.37 21.33 9.16
C VAL A 245 -4.20 21.84 7.99
N SER A 246 -4.70 23.07 8.09
CA SER A 246 -5.50 23.71 7.06
C SER A 246 -5.58 25.22 7.28
N ALA A 247 -5.50 25.99 6.21
CA ALA A 247 -5.82 27.43 6.26
C ALA A 247 -7.33 27.69 6.42
N THR A 248 -8.16 26.71 6.06
CA THR A 248 -9.62 26.79 6.09
C THR A 248 -10.19 25.50 6.69
N PRO A 249 -10.00 25.22 7.99
CA PRO A 249 -10.43 23.97 8.61
C PRO A 249 -11.93 23.73 8.42
N GLY A 250 -12.29 22.49 8.10
CA GLY A 250 -13.68 22.10 7.90
C GLY A 250 -14.46 21.95 9.21
N PRO A 251 -15.79 21.73 9.14
CA PRO A 251 -16.63 21.57 10.33
C PRO A 251 -16.21 20.41 11.24
N TYR A 252 -15.77 19.30 10.65
CA TYR A 252 -15.35 18.12 11.40
C TYR A 252 -14.11 18.41 12.26
N GLU A 253 -13.10 19.07 11.68
CA GLU A 253 -11.86 19.37 12.38
C GLU A 253 -12.09 20.39 13.50
N LEU A 254 -12.94 21.40 13.27
CA LEU A 254 -13.33 22.37 14.28
C LEU A 254 -14.08 21.70 15.44
N GLU A 255 -15.02 20.79 15.14
CA GLU A 255 -15.75 20.03 16.17
C GLU A 255 -14.80 19.13 16.99
N LYS A 256 -13.89 18.42 16.33
CA LYS A 256 -12.95 17.50 16.99
C LYS A 256 -11.89 18.21 17.82
N SER A 257 -11.43 19.38 17.38
CA SER A 257 -10.38 20.12 18.07
C SER A 257 -10.93 20.97 19.22
N GLY A 258 -12.23 21.31 19.21
CA GLY A 258 -12.84 22.12 20.26
C GLY A 258 -12.12 23.45 20.43
N ASP A 259 -11.62 23.70 21.64
CA ASP A 259 -10.89 24.92 21.98
C ASP A 259 -9.38 24.85 21.66
N GLU A 260 -8.87 23.70 21.21
CA GLU A 260 -7.44 23.46 20.93
C GLU A 260 -7.02 23.88 19.50
N ILE A 261 -7.43 25.08 19.09
CA ILE A 261 -7.11 25.64 17.76
C ILE A 261 -5.87 26.52 17.86
N ILE A 262 -4.89 26.27 16.99
CA ILE A 262 -3.62 27.02 16.94
C ILE A 262 -3.54 27.81 15.64
N ASP A 263 -3.58 29.13 15.74
CA ASP A 263 -3.45 30.03 14.60
C ASP A 263 -1.99 30.32 14.25
N GLN A 264 -1.59 30.04 13.00
CA GLN A 264 -0.29 30.42 12.45
C GLN A 264 -0.44 31.35 11.25
N VAL A 265 -0.68 32.64 11.53
CA VAL A 265 -0.94 33.67 10.50
C VAL A 265 0.32 34.44 10.08
N VAL A 266 1.34 34.50 10.94
CA VAL A 266 2.55 35.29 10.68
C VAL A 266 3.49 34.54 9.75
N ARG A 267 3.70 35.07 8.53
CA ARG A 267 4.67 34.53 7.58
C ARG A 267 6.09 34.97 7.95
N PRO A 268 7.10 34.07 8.00
CA PRO A 268 8.48 34.43 8.33
C PRO A 268 9.09 35.50 7.41
N THR A 269 8.60 35.61 6.18
CA THR A 269 9.03 36.60 5.18
C THR A 269 8.39 37.98 5.36
N GLY A 270 7.40 38.12 6.25
CA GLY A 270 6.63 39.35 6.40
C GLY A 270 5.61 39.62 5.28
N LEU A 271 5.36 38.64 4.39
CA LEU A 271 4.34 38.78 3.36
C LEU A 271 2.95 38.98 3.96
N LEU A 272 2.28 40.03 3.51
CA LEU A 272 0.92 40.37 3.91
C LEU A 272 -0.10 39.62 3.05
N ASP A 273 -1.32 39.47 3.57
CA ASP A 273 -2.45 39.03 2.78
C ASP A 273 -2.75 40.05 1.66
N PRO A 274 -3.18 39.59 0.47
CA PRO A 274 -3.43 40.48 -0.66
C PRO A 274 -4.67 41.37 -0.42
N GLU A 275 -4.66 42.56 -1.01
CA GLU A 275 -5.82 43.44 -1.03
C GLU A 275 -6.94 42.84 -1.91
N ILE A 276 -8.18 42.91 -1.42
CA ILE A 276 -9.37 42.37 -2.10
C ILE A 276 -10.21 43.53 -2.62
N GLU A 277 -10.53 43.51 -3.92
CA GLU A 277 -11.41 44.48 -4.57
C GLU A 277 -12.63 43.79 -5.20
N VAL A 278 -13.83 44.34 -4.98
CA VAL A 278 -15.08 43.83 -5.56
C VAL A 278 -15.57 44.81 -6.63
N ARG A 279 -15.69 44.34 -7.88
CA ARG A 279 -16.13 45.15 -9.04
C ARG A 279 -17.47 44.66 -9.62
N PRO A 280 -18.27 45.53 -10.27
CA PRO A 280 -19.52 45.13 -10.92
C PRO A 280 -19.33 44.14 -12.08
N VAL A 281 -20.29 43.25 -12.28
CA VAL A 281 -20.25 42.21 -13.34
C VAL A 281 -20.31 42.81 -14.77
N GLY A 282 -20.92 43.98 -14.95
CA GLY A 282 -21.24 44.53 -16.27
C GLY A 282 -20.04 44.77 -17.20
N SER A 283 -18.88 45.14 -16.65
CA SER A 283 -17.63 45.42 -17.38
C SER A 283 -16.50 44.42 -17.06
N GLN A 284 -16.82 43.31 -16.39
CA GLN A 284 -15.83 42.43 -15.76
C GLN A 284 -14.74 41.91 -16.72
N VAL A 285 -15.08 41.65 -17.98
CA VAL A 285 -14.13 41.10 -18.97
C VAL A 285 -13.13 42.17 -19.41
N ASP A 286 -13.62 43.37 -19.72
CA ASP A 286 -12.77 44.49 -20.13
C ASP A 286 -11.87 44.95 -18.97
N ASP A 287 -12.43 45.01 -17.76
CA ASP A 287 -11.69 45.34 -16.54
C ASP A 287 -10.59 44.30 -16.27
N LEU A 288 -10.92 43.00 -16.36
CA LEU A 288 -9.95 41.91 -16.19
C LEU A 288 -8.82 41.97 -17.23
N LEU A 289 -9.15 42.19 -18.51
CA LEU A 289 -8.15 42.31 -19.57
C LEU A 289 -7.23 43.51 -19.36
N SER A 290 -7.78 44.63 -18.87
CA SER A 290 -7.00 45.81 -18.50
C SER A 290 -6.02 45.49 -17.36
N GLU A 291 -6.49 44.86 -16.28
CA GLU A 291 -5.64 44.46 -15.14
C GLU A 291 -4.54 43.47 -15.54
N ILE A 292 -4.84 42.47 -16.38
CA ILE A 292 -3.84 41.51 -16.87
C ILE A 292 -2.73 42.24 -17.64
N ARG A 293 -3.08 43.18 -18.52
CA ARG A 293 -2.07 43.97 -19.28
C ARG A 293 -1.14 44.73 -18.34
N LEU A 294 -1.68 45.35 -17.29
CA LEU A 294 -0.88 46.04 -16.27
C LEU A 294 0.06 45.10 -15.50
N ARG A 295 -0.32 43.83 -15.29
CA ARG A 295 0.57 42.83 -14.64
C ARG A 295 1.68 42.34 -15.58
N VAL A 296 1.38 42.14 -16.86
CA VAL A 296 2.37 41.74 -17.87
C VAL A 296 3.47 42.79 -18.04
N GLU A 297 3.11 44.07 -18.05
CA GLU A 297 4.08 45.18 -18.10
C GLU A 297 5.07 45.16 -16.92
N LYS A 298 4.64 44.63 -15.77
CA LYS A 298 5.47 44.47 -14.55
C LYS A 298 6.17 43.12 -14.46
N MET A 299 6.10 42.29 -15.51
CA MET A 299 6.61 40.91 -15.52
C MET A 299 6.04 40.02 -14.40
N ASN A 300 4.79 40.26 -13.98
CA ASN A 300 4.10 39.47 -12.98
C ASN A 300 3.11 38.49 -13.62
N ALA A 301 2.88 37.35 -12.95
CA ALA A 301 1.83 36.40 -13.32
C ALA A 301 0.45 36.85 -12.81
N PHE A 302 -0.60 36.45 -13.53
CA PHE A 302 -1.99 36.62 -13.13
C PHE A 302 -2.68 35.25 -13.12
N LEU A 303 -3.45 34.94 -12.07
CA LEU A 303 -4.22 33.70 -11.95
C LEU A 303 -5.71 34.03 -12.09
N LEU A 304 -6.38 33.40 -13.06
CA LEU A 304 -7.84 33.43 -13.19
C LEU A 304 -8.36 32.02 -12.86
N PRO A 305 -9.12 31.83 -11.77
CA PRO A 305 -9.80 30.57 -11.55
C PRO A 305 -10.88 30.37 -12.63
N LEU A 306 -10.87 29.20 -13.27
CA LEU A 306 -11.88 28.77 -14.26
C LEU A 306 -13.09 28.14 -13.57
#